data_AF-A0A946RI40-F1
#
_entry.id   AF-A0A946RI40-F1
#
_cell.length_a   1.000
_cell.length_b   1.000
_cell.length_c   1.000
_cell.angle_alpha   90.00
_cell.angle_beta   90.00
_cell.angle_gamma   90.00
#
_symmetry.space_group_name_H-M   'P 1'
#
loop_
_entity.id
_entity.type
_entity.pdbx_description
1 polymer ?
#
loop_
_entity_poly.entity_id
_entity_poly.type
_entity_poly.pdbx_seq_one_letter_code
_entity_poly.pdbx_strand_id
1 'polypeptide(L)' 'MIIVRSPLRISLGGGGTDLASYYEEHEGFLLAAAI' A
#
# COMPACT_ATOMS: atom_id res chain seq x y z
N MET A 1 -24.59 -19.85 0.06
CA MET A 1 -23.61 -19.13 -0.79
C MET A 1 -22.94 -18.07 0.06
N ILE A 2 -21.62 -18.05 0.15
CA ILE A 2 -20.85 -17.02 0.89
C ILE A 2 -20.19 -16.11 -0.14
N ILE A 3 -20.42 -14.79 -0.05
CA ILE A 3 -19.85 -13.77 -0.94
C ILE A 3 -19.04 -12.80 -0.07
N VAL A 4 -17.80 -12.48 -0.48
CA VAL A 4 -16.89 -11.55 0.21
C VAL A 4 -16.42 -10.49 -0.78
N ARG A 5 -16.27 -9.24 -0.30
CA ARG A 5 -15.67 -8.11 -1.03
C ARG A 5 -14.75 -7.32 -0.12
N SER A 6 -13.55 -7.01 -0.60
CA SER A 6 -12.63 -6.05 0.03
C SER A 6 -12.60 -4.74 -0.78
N PRO A 7 -12.37 -3.59 -0.12
CA PRO A 7 -12.21 -2.32 -0.82
C PRO A 7 -10.91 -2.33 -1.64
N LEU A 8 -10.89 -1.53 -2.71
CA LEU A 8 -9.64 -1.23 -3.40
C LEU A 8 -8.96 -0.06 -2.68
N ARG A 9 -7.67 0.16 -2.93
CA ARG A 9 -6.94 1.29 -2.36
C ARG A 9 -6.34 2.18 -3.43
N ILE A 10 -6.28 3.48 -3.13
CA ILE A 10 -5.54 4.49 -3.89
C ILE A 10 -4.35 4.96 -3.02
N SER A 11 -3.15 4.97 -3.60
CA SER A 11 -1.98 5.55 -2.94
C SER A 11 -2.03 7.08 -3.03
N LEU A 12 -1.94 7.76 -1.88
CA LEU A 12 -1.88 9.21 -1.78
C LEU A 12 -0.43 9.72 -1.65
N GLY A 13 0.49 8.86 -1.21
CA GLY A 13 1.91 9.19 -1.12
C GLY A 13 2.75 7.99 -0.71
N GLY A 14 4.01 7.96 -1.16
CA GLY A 14 4.99 6.96 -0.73
C GLY A 14 4.81 5.55 -1.32
N GLY A 15 4.06 5.42 -2.42
CA GLY A 15 3.95 4.15 -3.14
C GLY A 15 5.31 3.63 -3.62
N GLY A 16 5.60 2.36 -3.36
CA GLY A 16 6.84 1.69 -3.76
C GLY A 16 7.96 1.78 -2.73
N THR A 17 7.83 2.63 -1.71
CA THR A 17 8.81 2.68 -0.61
C THR A 17 8.71 1.47 0.33
N ASP A 18 7.59 0.73 0.24
CA ASP A 18 7.33 -0.52 0.94
C ASP A 18 7.98 -1.75 0.26
N LEU A 19 8.65 -1.57 -0.89
CA LEU A 19 9.42 -2.61 -1.54
C LEU A 19 10.74 -2.87 -0.80
N ALA A 20 11.12 -4.14 -0.66
CA ALA A 20 12.37 -4.54 0.00
C ALA A 20 13.61 -3.85 -0.60
N SER A 21 13.67 -3.76 -1.93
CA SER A 21 14.74 -3.05 -2.64
C SER A 21 14.85 -1.57 -2.30
N TYR A 22 13.82 -0.97 -1.69
CA TYR A 22 13.83 0.42 -1.27
C TYR A 22 14.04 0.54 0.24
N TYR A 23 13.23 -0.14 1.06
CA TYR A 23 13.29 0.05 2.51
C TYR A 23 14.52 -0.59 3.19
N GLU A 24 15.22 -1.50 2.52
CA GLU A 24 16.47 -2.06 3.06
C GLU A 24 17.59 -1.01 3.12
N GLU A 25 17.56 -0.01 2.23
CA GLU A 25 18.55 1.06 2.14
C GLU A 25 18.02 2.43 2.62
N HIS A 26 16.70 2.61 2.66
CA HIS A 26 16.02 3.88 2.99
C HIS A 26 14.84 3.63 3.94
N GLU A 27 14.28 4.67 4.57
CA GLU A 27 13.04 4.49 5.34
C GLU A 27 11.81 4.36 4.42
N GLY A 28 10.86 3.52 4.81
CA GLY A 28 9.59 3.33 4.11
C GLY A 28 8.46 4.22 4.65
N PHE A 29 7.61 4.73 3.77
CA PHE A 29 6.42 5.51 4.11
C PHE A 29 5.31 5.26 3.08
N LEU A 30 4.10 4.92 3.52
CA LEU A 30 2.96 4.74 2.63
C LEU A 30 1.69 5.35 3.23
N LEU A 31 1.07 6.26 2.49
CA LEU A 31 -0.24 6.81 2.79
C LEU A 31 -1.22 6.40 1.69
N ALA A 32 -2.28 5.66 2.05
CA ALA A 32 -3.28 5.19 1.11
C ALA A 32 -4.70 5.28 1.70
N ALA A 33 -5.70 5.41 0.82
CA ALA A 33 -7.11 5.43 1.20
C ALA A 33 -7.87 4.28 0.52
N ALA A 34 -8.83 3.70 1.25
CA ALA A 34 -9.75 2.71 0.72
C ALA A 34 -10.89 3.38 -0.07
N ILE A 35 -11.32 2.75 -1.16
CA ILE A 35 -12.47 3.15 -2.00
C ILE A 35 -13.44 1.98 -2.25
#